data_AF-A0A1J5BTT1-F1
#
_entry.id   AF-A0A1J5BTT1-F1
#
_cell.length_a   1.000
_cell.length_b   1.000
_cell.length_c   1.000
_cell.angle_alpha   90.00
_cell.angle_beta   90.00
_cell.angle_gamma   90.00
#
_symmetry.space_group_name_H-M   'P 1'
#
loop_
_entity.id
_entity.type
_entity.pdbx_description
1 polymer ?
#
loop_
_entity_poly.entity_id
_entity_poly.type
_entity_poly.pdbx_seq_one_letter_code
_entity_poly.pdbx_strand_id
1 'polypeptide(L)' 'MNQSKIAHCIEALCQRGCKEVSRVILALERGEAMAEVRELNEDECQAVLHELKSIMAVYREGGTCW' A
#
# COMPACT_ATOMS: atom_id res chain seq x y z
N MET A 1 15.94 5.26 -1.70
CA MET A 1 14.48 5.31 -1.55
C MET A 1 13.95 6.60 -2.14
N ASN A 2 12.96 6.53 -3.04
CA ASN A 2 12.29 7.68 -3.64
C ASN A 2 10.94 7.91 -2.95
N GLN A 3 10.92 8.72 -1.89
CA GLN A 3 9.71 8.97 -1.09
C GLN A 3 8.53 9.53 -1.91
N SER A 4 8.81 10.31 -2.96
CA SER A 4 7.76 10.84 -3.84
C SER A 4 7.00 9.75 -4.59
N LYS A 5 7.68 8.67 -5.01
CA LYS A 5 7.02 7.54 -5.68
C LYS A 5 6.15 6.75 -4.70
N ILE A 6 6.67 6.53 -3.50
CA ILE A 6 5.98 5.84 -2.40
C ILE A 6 4.69 6.58 -2.04
N ALA A 7 4.78 7.88 -1.76
CA ALA A 7 3.63 8.71 -1.42
C ALA A 7 2.58 8.75 -2.54
N HIS A 8 3.01 8.90 -3.80
CA HIS A 8 2.10 8.90 -4.95
C HIS A 8 1.37 7.56 -5.10
N CYS A 9 2.08 6.44 -4.92
CA CYS A 9 1.50 5.11 -4.96
C CYS A 9 0.46 4.93 -3.84
N ILE A 10 0.79 5.34 -2.61
CA ILE A 10 -0.13 5.28 -1.47
C ILE A 10 -1.37 6.13 -1.71
N GLU A 11 -1.24 7.37 -2.19
CA GLU A 11 -2.39 8.22 -2.50
C GLU A 11 -3.28 7.60 -3.59
N ALA A 12 -2.68 7.07 -4.66
CA ALA A 12 -3.42 6.41 -5.73
C ALA A 12 -4.20 5.17 -5.22
N LEU A 13 -3.58 4.38 -4.35
CA LEU A 13 -4.21 3.20 -3.73
C LEU A 13 -5.32 3.60 -2.75
N CYS A 14 -5.09 4.60 -1.92
CA CYS A 14 -6.10 5.15 -1.01
C CYS A 14 -7.31 5.70 -1.76
N GLN A 15 -7.12 6.33 -2.93
CA GLN A 15 -8.22 6.81 -3.78
C GLN A 15 -9.04 5.68 -4.42
N ARG A 16 -8.42 4.52 -4.71
CA ARG A 16 -9.10 3.32 -5.21
C ARG A 16 -9.97 2.63 -4.15
N GLY A 17 -9.66 2.87 -2.87
CA GLY A 17 -10.43 2.42 -1.72
C GLY A 17 -9.80 1.24 -0.97
N CYS A 18 -10.27 1.03 0.26
CA CYS A 18 -9.66 0.13 1.24
C CYS A 18 -9.51 -1.33 0.76
N LYS A 19 -10.44 -1.82 -0.09
CA LYS A 19 -10.37 -3.18 -0.65
C LYS A 19 -9.19 -3.38 -1.60
N GLU A 20 -8.91 -2.39 -2.44
CA GLU A 20 -7.77 -2.44 -3.36
C GLU A 20 -6.46 -2.29 -2.58
N VAL A 21 -6.40 -1.37 -1.60
CA VAL A 21 -5.25 -1.25 -0.69
C VAL A 21 -4.92 -2.61 -0.06
N SER A 22 -5.92 -3.31 0.48
CA SER A 22 -5.68 -4.60 1.12
C SER A 22 -5.24 -5.69 0.14
N ARG A 23 -5.69 -5.65 -1.12
CA ARG A 23 -5.19 -6.57 -2.16
C ARG A 23 -3.74 -6.30 -2.50
N VAL A 24 -3.34 -5.03 -2.59
CA VAL A 24 -1.95 -4.65 -2.84
C VAL A 24 -1.05 -5.06 -1.68
N ILE A 25 -1.50 -4.88 -0.43
CA ILE A 25 -0.78 -5.38 0.75
C ILE A 25 -0.58 -6.91 0.64
N LEU A 26 -1.63 -7.67 0.33
CA LEU A 26 -1.55 -9.12 0.19
C LEU A 26 -0.63 -9.56 -0.97
N ALA A 27 -0.66 -8.87 -2.10
CA ALA A 27 0.21 -9.16 -3.23
C ALA A 27 1.68 -8.86 -2.91
N LEU A 28 1.94 -7.74 -2.25
CA LEU A 28 3.27 -7.36 -1.78
C LEU A 28 3.82 -8.36 -0.74
N GLU A 29 3.00 -8.83 0.20
CA GLU A 29 3.39 -9.87 1.16
C GLU A 29 3.68 -11.22 0.51
N ARG A 30 3.05 -11.50 -0.64
CA ARG A 30 3.30 -12.71 -1.44
C ARG A 30 4.51 -12.58 -2.36
N GLY A 31 5.13 -11.40 -2.46
CA GLY A 31 6.18 -11.13 -3.43
C GLY A 31 5.66 -11.07 -4.87
N GLU A 32 4.36 -10.85 -5.06
CA GLU A 32 3.78 -10.65 -6.39
C GLU A 32 4.09 -9.22 -6.88
N ALA A 33 4.80 -9.13 -8.00
CA ALA A 33 5.09 -7.87 -8.65
C ALA A 33 3.84 -7.33 -9.37
N MET A 34 3.07 -6.48 -8.70
CA MET A 34 1.96 -5.78 -9.36
C MET A 34 2.46 -4.64 -10.22
N ALA A 35 1.69 -4.25 -11.24
CA ALA A 35 2.04 -3.14 -12.13
C ALA A 35 2.30 -1.82 -11.37
N GLU A 36 1.57 -1.57 -10.29
CA GLU A 36 1.66 -0.35 -9.46
C GLU A 36 2.94 -0.28 -8.61
N VAL A 37 3.54 -1.44 -8.33
CA VAL A 37 4.80 -1.58 -7.57
C VAL A 37 5.97 -2.05 -8.42
N ARG A 38 5.75 -2.20 -9.73
CA ARG A 38 6.76 -2.65 -10.69
C ARG A 38 7.86 -1.62 -10.91
N GLU A 39 7.57 -0.35 -10.65
CA GLU A 39 8.53 0.77 -10.70
C GLU A 39 9.22 1.04 -9.35
N LEU A 40 8.86 0.26 -8.33
CA LEU A 40 9.40 0.33 -6.97
C LEU A 40 10.37 -0.83 -6.74
N ASN A 41 11.47 -0.53 -6.08
CA ASN A 41 12.43 -1.55 -5.67
C ASN A 41 11.91 -2.30 -4.43
N GLU A 42 12.50 -3.45 -4.08
CA GLU A 42 12.07 -4.24 -2.90
C GLU A 42 11.99 -3.41 -1.61
N ASP A 43 12.98 -2.54 -1.39
CA ASP A 43 13.04 -1.62 -0.24
C ASP A 43 11.89 -0.59 -0.24
N GLU A 44 11.50 -0.12 -1.43
CA GLU A 44 10.40 0.83 -1.60
C GLU A 44 9.04 0.13 -1.48
N CYS A 45 8.92 -1.11 -1.97
CA CYS A 45 7.77 -1.99 -1.76
C CYS A 45 7.52 -2.24 -0.28
N GLN A 46 8.58 -2.54 0.49
CA GLN A 46 8.47 -2.73 1.94
C GLN A 46 8.03 -1.44 2.65
N ALA A 47 8.55 -0.29 2.22
CA ALA A 47 8.11 1.00 2.75
C ALA A 47 6.62 1.29 2.45
N VAL A 48 6.17 1.06 1.20
CA VAL A 48 4.76 1.19 0.81
C VAL A 48 3.88 0.24 1.62
N LEU A 49 4.30 -1.03 1.77
CA LEU A 49 3.58 -2.03 2.56
C LEU A 49 3.40 -1.56 4.02
N HIS A 50 4.47 -1.07 4.64
CA HIS A 50 4.46 -0.62 6.02
C HIS A 50 3.55 0.61 6.21
N GLU A 51 3.65 1.59 5.32
CA GLU A 51 2.80 2.78 5.34
C GLU A 51 1.33 2.43 5.15
N LEU A 52 0.99 1.60 4.15
CA LEU A 52 -0.38 1.18 3.91
C LEU A 52 -0.96 0.41 5.10
N LYS A 53 -0.18 -0.48 5.74
CA LYS A 53 -0.60 -1.17 6.97
C LYS A 53 -0.84 -0.20 8.13
N SER A 54 0.03 0.81 8.28
CA SER A 54 -0.11 1.85 9.31
C SER A 54 -1.38 2.68 9.10
N ILE A 55 -1.62 3.11 7.86
CA ILE A 55 -2.84 3.82 7.46
C ILE A 55 -4.07 2.95 7.73
N MET A 56 -4.06 1.67 7.29
CA MET A 56 -5.16 0.74 7.53
C MET A 56 -5.39 0.44 9.02
N ALA A 57 -4.36 0.49 9.86
CA ALA A 57 -4.50 0.30 11.31
C ALA A 57 -5.34 1.43 11.93
N VAL A 58 -5.09 2.67 11.52
CA VAL A 58 -5.90 3.83 11.93
C VAL A 58 -7.35 3.70 11.44
N TYR A 59 -7.56 3.23 10.20
CA TYR A 59 -8.91 2.95 9.69
C TYR A 59 -9.62 1.81 10.43
N ARG A 60 -8.86 0.84 10.99
CA ARG A 60 -9.40 -0.26 11.81
C ARG A 60 -9.98 0.24 13.14
N GLU A 61 -9.34 1.23 13.75
CA GLU A 61 -9.81 1.85 15.00
C GLU A 61 -10.93 2.88 14.75
N GLY A 62 -10.99 3.47 13.55
CA GLY A 62 -11.95 4.50 13.16
C GLY A 62 -13.37 4.03 12.76
N GLY A 63 -13.63 2.72 12.72
CA GLY A 63 -15.01 2.20 12.66
C GLY A 63 -15.69 2.15 11.28
N THR A 64 -14.97 2.22 10.15
CA THR A 64 -15.56 1.97 8.83
C THR A 64 -15.06 0.67 8.22
N CYS A 65 -15.85 -0.37 8.49
CA CYS A 65 -16.08 -1.60 7.72
C CYS A 65 -14.85 -2.30 7.11
N TRP A 66 -14.45 -3.35 7.83
CA TRP A 66 -14.31 -4.68 7.22
C TRP A 66 -15.63 -5.44 7.36
#